data_AF-A0A3E0PA95-F1
#
_entry.id   AF-A0A3E0PA95-F1
#
_cell.length_a   1.000
_cell.length_b   1.000
_cell.length_c   1.000
_cell.angle_alpha   90.00
_cell.angle_beta   90.00
_cell.angle_gamma   90.00
#
_symmetry.space_group_name_H-M   'P 1'
#
loop_
_entity.id
_entity.type
_entity.pdbx_description
1 polymer ?
#
loop_
_entity_poly.entity_id
_entity_poly.type
_entity_poly.pdbx_seq_one_letter_code
_entity_poly.pdbx_strand_id
1 'polypeptide(L)' 'MFDLTDFFDFYLSWRLFLGLAITAGVGYGLLELIPYQIPTWAIVVFVVVPGVLLSFLWQLRVDWEK' A
#
# COMPACT_ATOMS: atom_id res chain seq x y z
N MET A 1 -0.35 0.34 25.25
CA MET A 1 1.10 0.42 24.95
C MET A 1 1.25 -0.31 23.63
N PHE A 2 1.57 0.39 22.54
CA PHE A 2 1.70 -0.24 21.22
C PHE A 2 2.99 -1.06 21.26
N ASP A 3 2.88 -2.39 21.38
CA ASP A 3 4.05 -3.25 21.49
C ASP A 3 4.55 -3.68 20.09
N LEU A 4 5.82 -4.07 19.99
CA LEU A 4 6.41 -4.47 18.69
C LEU A 4 5.66 -5.67 18.07
N THR A 5 5.12 -6.56 18.90
CA THR A 5 4.28 -7.68 18.48
C THR A 5 2.97 -7.24 17.83
N ASP A 6 2.30 -6.21 18.35
CA ASP A 6 1.08 -5.67 17.73
C ASP A 6 1.39 -5.03 16.36
N PHE A 7 2.57 -4.40 16.23
CA PHE A 7 3.03 -3.87 14.95
C PHE A 7 3.33 -4.97 13.93
N PHE A 8 3.90 -6.10 14.36
CA PHE A 8 4.11 -7.27 13.51
C PHE A 8 2.80 -7.91 13.07
N ASP A 9 1.84 -8.10 13.98
CA ASP A 9 0.53 -8.65 13.64
C ASP A 9 -0.25 -7.73 12.68
N PHE A 10 -0.12 -6.42 12.85
CA PHE A 10 -0.66 -5.43 11.92
C PHE A 10 -0.05 -5.57 10.51
N TYR A 11 1.28 -5.75 10.43
CA TYR A 11 2.00 -5.95 9.16
C TYR A 11 1.76 -7.33 8.53
N LEU A 12 1.53 -8.36 9.34
CA LEU A 12 1.18 -9.72 8.91
C LEU A 12 -0.30 -9.86 8.58
N SER A 13 -1.10 -8.80 8.74
CA SER A 13 -2.51 -8.84 8.36
C SER A 13 -2.63 -9.07 6.85
N TRP A 14 -3.39 -10.09 6.48
CA TRP A 14 -3.62 -10.46 5.08
C TRP A 14 -4.20 -9.30 4.26
N ARG A 15 -4.95 -8.40 4.93
CA ARG A 15 -5.57 -7.21 4.35
C ARG A 15 -4.54 -6.17 3.91
N LEU A 16 -3.55 -5.91 4.75
CA LEU A 16 -2.46 -4.99 4.43
C LEU A 16 -1.56 -5.59 3.34
N PHE A 17 -1.30 -6.89 3.40
CA PHE A 17 -0.60 -7.62 2.34
C PHE A 17 -1.31 -7.53 0.99
N LEU A 18 -2.63 -7.74 0.95
CA LEU A 18 -3.45 -7.55 -0.24
C LEU A 18 -3.40 -6.12 -0.77
N GLY A 19 -3.56 -5.12 0.10
CA GLY A 19 -3.55 -3.71 -0.27
C GLY A 19 -2.21 -3.32 -0.91
N LEU A 20 -1.10 -3.77 -0.32
CA LEU A 20 0.24 -3.61 -0.89
C LEU A 20 0.40 -4.35 -2.22
N ALA A 21 -0.09 -5.59 -2.33
CA ALA A 21 0.00 -6.37 -3.58
C ALA A 21 -0.77 -5.71 -4.74
N ILE A 22 -1.98 -5.20 -4.48
CA ILE A 22 -2.76 -4.45 -5.46
C ILE A 22 -2.02 -3.18 -5.86
N THR A 23 -1.51 -2.43 -4.87
CA THR A 23 -0.79 -1.18 -5.12
C THR A 23 0.48 -1.41 -5.95
N ALA A 24 1.23 -2.47 -5.66
CA ALA A 24 2.41 -2.88 -6.43
C ALA A 24 2.03 -3.32 -7.85
N GLY A 25 0.94 -4.08 -8.01
CA GLY A 25 0.43 -4.49 -9.32
C GLY A 25 0.02 -3.30 -10.19
N VAL A 26 -0.65 -2.30 -9.60
CA VAL A 26 -1.03 -1.06 -10.30
C VAL A 26 0.22 -0.25 -10.68
N GLY A 27 1.19 -0.12 -9.76
CA GLY A 27 2.46 0.57 -10.05
C GLY A 27 3.26 -0.10 -11.18
N TYR A 28 3.34 -1.43 -11.17
CA TYR A 28 4.00 -2.19 -12.22
C TYR A 28 3.27 -2.06 -13.57
N GLY A 29 1.93 -2.17 -13.58
CA GLY A 29 1.13 -1.98 -14.79
C GLY A 29 1.28 -0.58 -15.40
N LEU A 30 1.39 0.46 -14.55
CA LEU A 30 1.65 1.83 -15.01
C LEU A 30 3.04 1.98 -15.64
N LEU A 31 4.06 1.30 -15.10
CA LEU A 31 5.40 1.28 -15.67
C LEU A 31 5.45 0.58 -17.04
N GLU A 32 4.66 -0.47 -17.23
CA GLU A 32 4.59 -1.20 -18.49
C GLU A 32 3.79 -0.43 -19.56
N LEU A 33 2.74 0.31 -19.16
CA LEU A 33 1.86 1.02 -20.08
C LEU A 33 2.45 2.32 -20.62
N ILE A 34 3.31 3.00 -19.85
CA ILE A 34 3.81 4.34 -20.20
C ILE A 34 5.27 4.27 -20.66
N PRO A 35 5.57 4.56 -21.95
CA PRO A 35 6.92 4.40 -22.51
C PRO A 35 7.93 5.47 -22.06
N TYR A 36 7.49 6.52 -21.36
CA TYR A 36 8.34 7.64 -20.91
C TYR A 36 8.81 7.44 -19.48
N GLN A 37 10.08 7.13 -19.26
CA GLN A 37 10.57 6.75 -17.93
C GLN A 37 10.39 7.84 -16.86
N ILE A 38 10.83 9.08 -17.09
CA ILE A 38 10.86 10.13 -16.05
C ILE A 38 9.46 10.55 -15.55
N PRO A 39 8.48 10.93 -16.40
CA PRO A 39 7.16 11.32 -15.91
C PRO A 39 6.36 10.14 -15.34
N THR A 40 6.63 8.92 -15.79
CA THR A 40 5.95 7.71 -15.30
C THR A 40 6.28 7.45 -13.84
N TRP A 41 7.54 7.59 -13.42
CA TRP A 41 7.91 7.45 -12.01
C TRP A 41 7.16 8.45 -11.12
N ALA A 42 6.96 9.69 -11.58
CA ALA A 42 6.18 10.68 -10.82
C ALA A 42 4.72 10.22 -10.66
N ILE A 43 4.08 9.76 -11.73
CA ILE A 43 2.70 9.25 -11.69
C ILE A 43 2.60 8.03 -10.78
N VAL A 44 3.54 7.09 -10.91
CA VAL A 44 3.60 5.88 -10.09
C VAL A 44 3.74 6.24 -8.61
N VAL A 45 4.61 7.19 -8.24
CA VAL A 45 4.74 7.67 -6.86
C VAL A 45 3.42 8.26 -6.35
N PHE A 46 2.76 9.09 -7.17
CA PHE A 46 1.45 9.67 -6.82
C PHE A 46 0.32 8.64 -6.70
N VAL A 47 0.47 7.44 -7.27
CA VAL A 47 -0.54 6.36 -7.16
C VAL A 47 -0.19 5.38 -6.04
N VAL A 48 1.09 5.01 -5.94
CA VAL A 48 1.58 4.03 -4.97
C VAL A 48 1.57 4.60 -3.56
N VAL A 49 2.00 5.85 -3.35
CA VAL A 49 2.05 6.44 -1.99
C VAL A 49 0.65 6.54 -1.36
N PRO A 50 -0.40 7.06 -2.03
CA PRO A 50 -1.74 7.02 -1.48
C PRO A 50 -2.29 5.60 -1.34
N GLY A 51 -1.99 4.69 -2.28
CA GLY A 51 -2.44 3.29 -2.19
C GLY A 51 -1.90 2.57 -0.95
N VAL A 52 -0.63 2.78 -0.63
CA VAL A 52 -0.03 2.31 0.62
C VAL A 52 -0.72 2.96 1.82
N LEU A 53 -0.81 4.29 1.87
CA LEU A 53 -1.45 5.00 2.98
C LEU A 53 -2.90 4.56 3.23
N LEU A 54 -3.67 4.36 2.16
CA LEU A 54 -5.06 3.89 2.24
C LEU A 54 -5.14 2.48 2.83
N SER A 55 -4.18 1.61 2.47
CA SER A 55 -4.09 0.25 3.01
C SER A 55 -3.81 0.26 4.51
N PHE A 56 -2.92 1.14 4.97
CA PHE A 56 -2.65 1.36 6.39
C PHE A 56 -3.87 1.93 7.14
N LEU A 57 -4.52 2.95 6.58
CA LEU A 57 -5.73 3.56 7.17
C LEU A 57 -6.89 2.57 7.24
N TRP A 58 -7.05 1.71 6.24
CA TRP A 58 -8.09 0.69 6.23
C TRP A 58 -7.87 -0.35 7.34
N GLN A 59 -6.63 -0.82 7.51
CA GLN A 59 -6.30 -1.75 8.58
C GLN A 59 -6.47 -1.11 9.97
N LEU A 60 -5.99 0.13 10.16
CA LEU A 60 -6.17 0.87 11.41
C LEU A 60 -7.65 1.05 11.78
N ARG A 61 -8.49 1.38 10.79
CA ARG A 61 -9.94 1.53 11.02
C ARG A 61 -10.57 0.23 11.49
N VAL A 62 -10.22 -0.89 10.86
CA VAL A 62 -10.79 -2.21 11.20
C VAL A 62 -10.32 -2.68 12.57
N ASP A 63 -9.06 -2.44 12.92
CA ASP A 63 -8.55 -2.79 14.26
C ASP A 63 -9.18 -1.91 15.36
N TRP A 64 -9.66 -0.71 15.03
CA TRP A 64 -10.38 0.17 15.97
C TRP A 64 -11.87 -0.20 16.14
N GLU A 65 -12.46 -0.92 15.20
CA GLU A 65 -13.84 -1.46 15.28
C GLU A 65 -13.92 -2.79 16.04
N LYS A 66 -12.78 -3.40 16.39
CA LYS A 66 -12.68 -4.58 17.25
C LYS A 66 -12.66 -4.22 18.74
#